data_AF-A0A3N9N413-F1
#
_entry.id   AF-A0A3N9N413-F1
#
_cell.length_a   1.000
_cell.length_b   1.000
_cell.length_c   1.000
_cell.angle_alpha   90.00
_cell.angle_beta   90.00
_cell.angle_gamma   90.00
#
_symmetry.space_group_name_H-M   'P 1'
#
loop_
_entity.id
_entity.type
_entity.pdbx_description
1 polymer ?
#
loop_
_entity_poly.entity_id
_entity_poly.type
_entity_poly.pdbx_seq_one_letter_code
_entity_poly.pdbx_strand_id
1 'polypeptide(L)'
;MPRNLYLGIDPSASAARDSGYCVINDSQRIISIGKWRGFEELAHILEPFKQQICIVGIDGPLQPPHELHRCCFTSEECHHEQNNSAPGRICERLLIRRGYRCFLTSKNSFVKSWVLRCFDLKDFLSDLSCQIIEVFPYATRKILFPDLHGKKQTREFRLNLQKHLKDRGIRLPEKEKPYSHDELDALLAAVTARLVDLRQAERIGDERDGYIYIPLKISEDIITPL
;
A
#
# COMPACT_ATOMS: atom_id res chain seq x y z
N MET A 1 23.34 9.86 6.64
CA MET A 1 23.01 8.58 7.31
C MET A 1 22.52 7.60 6.26
N PRO A 2 22.78 6.29 6.39
CA PRO A 2 22.25 5.31 5.45
C PRO A 2 20.71 5.34 5.49
N ARG A 3 20.07 5.27 4.33
CA ARG A 3 18.61 5.15 4.24
C ARG A 3 18.23 3.69 4.43
N ASN A 4 17.60 3.39 5.55
CA ASN A 4 17.25 2.03 5.94
C ASN A 4 15.83 1.93 6.52
N LEU A 5 15.00 2.95 6.32
CA LEU A 5 13.61 2.96 6.74
C LEU A 5 12.67 2.75 5.55
N TYR A 6 11.64 1.95 5.76
CA TYR A 6 10.59 1.67 4.79
C TYR A 6 9.27 2.18 5.35
N LEU A 7 8.60 3.03 4.57
CA LEU A 7 7.32 3.63 4.94
C LEU A 7 6.19 2.90 4.20
N GLY A 8 5.14 2.54 4.91
CA GLY A 8 3.88 2.09 4.36
C GLY A 8 2.76 3.05 4.72
N ILE A 9 1.90 3.37 3.76
CA ILE A 9 0.75 4.27 3.94
C ILE A 9 -0.51 3.58 3.41
N ASP A 10 -1.57 3.58 4.24
CA ASP A 10 -2.92 3.17 3.86
C ASP A 10 -3.86 4.39 3.95
N PRO A 11 -4.11 5.11 2.84
CA PRO A 11 -4.97 6.28 2.84
C PRO A 11 -6.45 5.89 2.90
N SER A 12 -7.21 6.53 3.77
CA SER A 12 -8.67 6.55 3.69
C SER A 12 -9.14 7.50 2.58
N ALA A 13 -10.43 7.52 2.24
CA ALA A 13 -10.94 8.36 1.15
C ALA A 13 -10.87 9.89 1.42
N SER A 14 -10.76 10.32 2.68
CA SER A 14 -10.73 11.73 3.05
C SER A 14 -10.23 11.94 4.49
N ALA A 15 -9.90 13.18 4.84
CA ALA A 15 -9.45 13.55 6.19
C ALA A 15 -10.53 13.37 7.28
N ALA A 16 -11.78 13.10 6.89
CA ALA A 16 -12.85 12.77 7.84
C ALA A 16 -12.68 11.36 8.45
N ARG A 17 -11.77 10.53 7.93
CA ARG A 17 -11.50 9.18 8.41
C ARG A 17 -10.00 8.99 8.62
N ASP A 18 -9.66 8.21 9.64
CA ASP A 18 -8.28 7.83 9.90
C ASP A 18 -7.70 7.06 8.71
N SER A 19 -6.49 7.42 8.32
CA SER A 19 -5.59 6.68 7.42
C SER A 19 -4.49 6.02 8.27
N GLY A 20 -3.91 4.92 7.80
CA GLY A 20 -2.80 4.23 8.46
C GLY A 20 -1.42 4.68 7.96
N TYR A 21 -0.42 4.62 8.84
CA TYR A 21 0.99 4.66 8.44
C TYR A 21 1.82 3.68 9.27
N CYS A 22 2.92 3.18 8.70
CA CYS A 22 3.91 2.39 9.44
C CYS A 22 5.31 2.62 8.88
N VAL A 23 6.28 2.82 9.77
CA VAL A 23 7.71 2.91 9.47
C VAL A 23 8.40 1.70 10.08
N ILE A 24 9.09 0.91 9.26
CA ILE A 24 9.95 -0.20 9.71
C ILE A 24 11.40 0.05 9.30
N ASN A 25 12.35 -0.53 10.02
CA ASN A 25 13.76 -0.54 9.60
C ASN A 25 14.14 -1.85 8.86
N ASP A 26 15.37 -1.90 8.34
CA ASP A 26 16.01 -3.07 7.73
C ASP A 26 15.88 -4.38 8.55
N SER A 27 15.90 -4.24 9.87
CA SER A 27 15.81 -5.30 10.87
C SER A 27 14.36 -5.66 11.25
N GLN A 28 13.39 -5.24 10.45
CA GLN A 28 11.95 -5.53 10.61
C GLN A 28 11.35 -5.03 11.93
N ARG A 29 11.98 -4.05 12.57
CA ARG A 29 11.45 -3.39 13.76
C ARG A 29 10.55 -2.24 13.35
N ILE A 30 9.35 -2.20 13.92
CA ILE A 30 8.49 -1.02 13.81
C ILE A 30 9.13 0.14 14.58
N ILE A 31 9.45 1.21 13.87
CA ILE A 31 9.98 2.46 14.43
C ILE A 31 8.82 3.38 14.82
N SER A 32 7.81 3.46 13.97
CA SER A 32 6.60 4.22 14.23
C SER A 32 5.41 3.59 13.51
N ILE A 33 4.23 3.64 14.11
CA ILE A 33 2.99 3.12 13.53
C ILE A 33 1.81 3.84 14.17
N GLY A 34 0.85 4.23 13.36
CA GLY A 34 -0.32 4.92 13.85
C GLY A 34 -1.22 5.37 12.74
N LYS A 35 -1.91 6.46 13.02
CA LYS A 35 -2.95 7.01 12.15
C LYS A 35 -2.67 8.47 11.83
N TRP A 36 -3.24 8.92 10.73
CA TRP A 36 -3.21 10.31 10.28
C TRP A 36 -4.49 10.65 9.52
N ARG A 37 -4.83 11.94 9.42
CA ARG A 37 -6.01 12.43 8.70
C ARG A 37 -5.67 13.44 7.63
N GLY A 38 -4.78 14.38 7.92
CA GLY A 38 -4.37 15.44 6.99
C GLY A 38 -2.92 15.29 6.54
N PHE A 39 -2.56 15.88 5.39
CA PHE A 39 -1.16 15.90 4.94
C PHE A 39 -0.26 16.71 5.87
N GLU A 40 -0.78 17.75 6.53
CA GLU A 40 -0.04 18.48 7.56
C GLU A 40 0.34 17.56 8.72
N GLU A 41 -0.60 16.78 9.25
CA GLU A 41 -0.34 15.79 10.30
C GLU A 41 0.67 14.74 9.83
N LEU A 42 0.52 14.24 8.60
CA LEU A 42 1.48 13.30 8.00
C LEU A 42 2.88 13.92 7.88
N ALA A 43 3.00 15.19 7.48
CA ALA A 43 4.28 15.89 7.40
C ALA A 43 4.99 15.91 8.77
N HIS A 44 4.26 16.28 9.84
CA HIS A 44 4.80 16.28 11.21
C HIS A 44 5.24 14.89 11.67
N ILE A 45 4.47 13.85 11.33
CA ILE A 45 4.81 12.45 11.63
C ILE A 45 6.09 12.01 10.91
N LEU A 46 6.27 12.42 9.65
CA LEU A 46 7.38 11.98 8.81
C LEU A 46 8.66 12.80 9.01
N GLU A 47 8.57 14.00 9.56
CA GLU A 47 9.72 14.92 9.76
C GLU A 47 10.94 14.25 10.42
N PRO A 48 10.80 13.43 11.49
CA PRO A 48 11.95 12.76 12.12
C PRO A 48 12.61 11.67 11.25
N PHE A 49 11.90 11.16 10.24
CA PHE A 49 12.30 10.00 9.47
C PHE A 49 12.64 10.32 8.01
N LYS A 50 12.25 11.49 7.50
CA LYS A 50 12.25 11.83 6.05
C LYS A 50 13.57 11.57 5.33
N GLN A 51 14.70 11.82 5.99
CA GLN A 51 16.03 11.62 5.38
C GLN A 51 16.51 10.17 5.37
N GLN A 52 15.87 9.29 6.15
CA GLN A 52 16.24 7.88 6.32
C GLN A 52 15.32 6.94 5.53
N ILE A 53 14.20 7.44 5.01
CA ILE A 53 13.27 6.66 4.19
C ILE A 53 13.89 6.35 2.83
N CYS A 54 13.97 5.05 2.51
CA CYS A 54 14.48 4.55 1.23
C CYS A 54 13.34 4.30 0.24
N ILE A 55 12.26 3.65 0.68
CA ILE A 55 11.11 3.29 -0.16
C ILE A 55 9.81 3.57 0.61
N VAL A 56 8.83 4.15 -0.09
CA VAL A 56 7.46 4.39 0.36
C VAL A 56 6.51 3.48 -0.42
N GLY A 57 5.81 2.58 0.26
CA GLY A 57 4.69 1.81 -0.29
C GLY A 57 3.35 2.46 0.05
N ILE A 58 2.52 2.73 -0.96
CA ILE A 58 1.17 3.29 -0.80
C ILE A 58 0.13 2.25 -1.20
N ASP A 59 -0.84 1.98 -0.33
CA ASP A 59 -2.05 1.21 -0.67
C ASP A 59 -3.00 2.08 -1.50
N GLY A 60 -2.77 2.13 -2.81
CA GLY A 60 -3.66 2.82 -3.73
C GLY A 60 -3.00 3.30 -5.02
N PRO A 61 -3.83 3.63 -6.03
CA PRO A 61 -3.36 3.99 -7.36
C PRO A 61 -2.48 5.23 -7.35
N LEU A 62 -1.31 5.14 -7.97
CA LEU A 62 -0.37 6.26 -8.09
C LEU A 62 -0.48 7.06 -9.38
N GLN A 63 -1.32 6.62 -10.31
CA GLN A 63 -1.62 7.36 -11.52
C GLN A 63 -2.98 6.93 -12.09
N PRO A 64 -3.65 7.79 -12.86
CA PRO A 64 -4.82 7.37 -13.62
C PRO A 64 -4.43 6.33 -14.68
N PRO A 65 -5.39 5.59 -15.23
CA PRO A 65 -5.17 4.90 -16.49
C PRO A 65 -4.64 5.85 -17.55
N HIS A 66 -3.78 5.35 -18.44
CA HIS A 66 -3.06 6.17 -19.41
C HIS A 66 -3.98 7.07 -20.28
N GLU A 67 -5.19 6.61 -20.60
CA GLU A 67 -6.16 7.40 -21.39
C GLU A 67 -6.99 8.39 -20.56
N LEU A 68 -6.87 8.36 -19.23
CA LEU A 68 -7.61 9.22 -18.32
C LEU A 68 -6.66 10.20 -17.62
N HIS A 69 -7.24 11.32 -17.19
CA HIS A 69 -6.55 12.36 -16.44
C HIS A 69 -7.25 12.61 -15.11
N ARG A 70 -6.63 13.39 -14.21
CA ARG A 70 -7.22 13.77 -12.92
C ARG A 70 -8.63 14.37 -13.07
N CYS A 71 -8.88 15.16 -14.14
CA CYS A 71 -10.19 15.75 -14.42
C CYS A 71 -11.31 14.71 -14.60
N CYS A 72 -10.99 13.48 -15.02
CA CYS A 72 -11.95 12.38 -15.19
C CYS A 72 -12.55 11.89 -13.86
N PHE A 73 -11.91 12.25 -12.75
CA PHE A 73 -12.32 11.86 -11.40
C PHE A 73 -13.01 13.01 -10.65
N THR A 74 -12.96 14.24 -11.16
CA THR A 74 -13.48 15.44 -10.50
C THR A 74 -14.65 16.09 -11.24
N SER A 75 -14.73 15.98 -12.57
CA SER A 75 -15.77 16.61 -13.39
C SER A 75 -16.74 15.59 -13.98
N GLU A 76 -18.04 15.89 -13.90
CA GLU A 76 -19.09 15.12 -14.57
C GLU A 76 -19.14 15.40 -16.09
N GLU A 77 -18.62 16.54 -16.53
CA GLU A 77 -18.57 16.98 -17.93
C GLU A 77 -17.30 16.49 -18.66
N CYS A 78 -16.57 15.52 -18.09
CA CYS A 78 -15.34 15.03 -18.66
C CYS A 78 -15.58 14.04 -19.82
N HIS A 79 -15.13 14.41 -21.02
CA HIS A 79 -15.30 13.62 -22.24
C HIS A 79 -14.15 12.65 -22.56
N HIS A 80 -13.12 12.56 -21.71
CA HIS A 80 -12.07 11.56 -21.90
C HIS A 80 -12.65 10.15 -21.75
N GLU A 81 -12.23 9.25 -22.63
CA GLU A 81 -12.67 7.86 -22.66
C GLU A 81 -11.45 6.93 -22.66
N GLN A 82 -11.60 5.79 -21.98
CA GLN A 82 -10.64 4.72 -22.16
C GLN A 82 -10.94 4.03 -23.49
N ASN A 83 -10.02 4.12 -24.43
CA ASN A 83 -10.11 3.41 -25.72
C ASN A 83 -9.87 1.89 -25.61
N ASN A 84 -9.68 1.37 -24.39
CA ASN A 84 -9.49 -0.05 -24.15
C ASN A 84 -10.82 -0.78 -23.99
N SER A 85 -10.87 -2.03 -24.46
CA SER A 85 -12.03 -2.91 -24.35
C SER A 85 -12.41 -3.32 -22.92
N ALA A 86 -11.65 -2.88 -21.91
CA ALA A 86 -11.91 -3.18 -20.50
C ALA A 86 -11.50 -2.02 -19.57
N PRO A 87 -12.30 -1.70 -18.54
CA PRO A 87 -12.02 -0.60 -17.63
C PRO A 87 -10.77 -0.83 -16.76
N GLY A 88 -10.27 0.27 -16.18
CA GLY A 88 -9.19 0.24 -15.19
C GLY A 88 -7.79 0.28 -15.80
N ARG A 89 -6.79 0.02 -14.97
CA ARG A 89 -5.37 -0.09 -15.34
C ARG A 89 -4.98 -1.53 -15.65
N ILE A 90 -3.98 -1.74 -16.50
CA ILE A 90 -3.44 -3.06 -16.83
C ILE A 90 -3.03 -3.82 -15.57
N CYS A 91 -2.36 -3.17 -14.62
CA CYS A 91 -1.94 -3.77 -13.35
C CYS A 91 -3.12 -4.36 -12.55
N GLU A 92 -4.23 -3.62 -12.46
CA GLU A 92 -5.45 -4.04 -11.76
C GLU A 92 -6.13 -5.22 -12.46
N ARG A 93 -6.24 -5.16 -13.80
CA ARG A 93 -6.80 -6.26 -14.59
C ARG A 93 -5.97 -7.53 -14.45
N LEU A 94 -4.65 -7.41 -14.44
CA LEU A 94 -3.75 -8.55 -14.22
C LEU A 94 -3.89 -9.13 -12.81
N LEU A 95 -4.04 -8.31 -11.77
CA LEU A 95 -4.32 -8.79 -10.42
C LEU A 95 -5.65 -9.54 -10.33
N ILE A 96 -6.70 -9.05 -10.99
CA ILE A 96 -8.00 -9.72 -11.05
C ILE A 96 -7.89 -11.07 -11.75
N ARG A 97 -7.17 -11.15 -12.88
CA ARG A 97 -6.90 -12.41 -13.58
C ARG A 97 -6.11 -13.41 -12.71
N ARG A 98 -5.27 -12.91 -11.79
CA ARG A 98 -4.56 -13.73 -10.79
C ARG A 98 -5.42 -14.11 -9.57
N GLY A 99 -6.72 -13.78 -9.57
CA GLY A 99 -7.67 -14.17 -8.53
C GLY A 99 -7.78 -13.18 -7.35
N TYR A 100 -7.15 -12.00 -7.43
CA TYR A 100 -7.27 -11.00 -6.38
C TYR A 100 -8.43 -10.03 -6.65
N ARG A 101 -9.23 -9.76 -5.62
CA ARG A 101 -10.33 -8.78 -5.70
C ARG A 101 -9.76 -7.36 -5.64
N CYS A 102 -9.46 -6.77 -6.78
CA CYS A 102 -8.94 -5.42 -6.94
C CYS A 102 -10.03 -4.48 -7.47
N PHE A 103 -10.07 -3.23 -6.97
CA PHE A 103 -10.94 -2.21 -7.53
C PHE A 103 -10.31 -1.61 -8.80
N LEU A 104 -11.13 -1.32 -9.79
CA LEU A 104 -10.65 -0.70 -11.03
C LEU A 104 -10.65 0.82 -10.90
N THR A 105 -9.51 1.43 -11.19
CA THR A 105 -9.38 2.89 -11.27
C THR A 105 -9.99 3.36 -12.58
N SER A 106 -11.21 3.89 -12.52
CA SER A 106 -11.94 4.37 -13.71
C SER A 106 -12.78 5.61 -13.39
N LYS A 107 -13.17 6.34 -14.44
CA LYS A 107 -14.07 7.50 -14.33
C LYS A 107 -15.46 7.15 -13.78
N ASN A 108 -15.82 5.87 -13.68
CA ASN A 108 -17.10 5.41 -13.13
C ASN A 108 -16.95 4.70 -11.78
N SER A 109 -15.73 4.68 -11.21
CA SER A 109 -15.48 4.03 -9.93
C SER A 109 -16.16 4.76 -8.78
N PHE A 110 -16.71 4.04 -7.78
CA PHE A 110 -17.30 4.66 -6.58
C PHE A 110 -16.24 5.12 -5.57
N VAL A 111 -14.96 4.79 -5.79
CA VAL A 111 -13.83 5.16 -4.92
C VAL A 111 -13.04 6.38 -5.42
N LYS A 112 -13.62 7.26 -6.25
CA LYS A 112 -12.89 8.41 -6.87
C LYS A 112 -12.16 9.29 -5.86
N SER A 113 -12.77 9.59 -4.72
CA SER A 113 -12.17 10.44 -3.68
C SER A 113 -10.91 9.80 -3.08
N TRP A 114 -10.94 8.48 -2.87
CA TRP A 114 -9.76 7.72 -2.45
C TRP A 114 -8.67 7.71 -3.53
N VAL A 115 -9.04 7.47 -4.79
CA VAL A 115 -8.11 7.52 -5.93
C VAL A 115 -7.42 8.89 -6.03
N LEU A 116 -8.21 9.97 -6.01
CA LEU A 116 -7.68 11.35 -6.06
C LEU A 116 -6.73 11.63 -4.91
N ARG A 117 -7.09 11.23 -3.70
CA ARG A 117 -6.23 11.40 -2.53
C ARG A 117 -4.93 10.60 -2.64
N CYS A 118 -4.92 9.43 -3.28
CA CYS A 118 -3.68 8.70 -3.56
C CYS A 118 -2.78 9.46 -4.53
N PHE A 119 -3.37 10.10 -5.54
CA PHE A 119 -2.62 10.95 -6.47
C PHE A 119 -2.04 12.18 -5.78
N ASP A 120 -2.80 12.83 -4.88
CA ASP A 120 -2.31 13.96 -4.11
C ASP A 120 -1.24 13.53 -3.10
N LEU A 121 -1.38 12.34 -2.50
CA LEU A 121 -0.39 11.78 -1.60
C LEU A 121 0.94 11.51 -2.31
N LYS A 122 0.90 10.99 -3.54
CA LYS A 122 2.11 10.81 -4.36
C LYS A 122 2.83 12.13 -4.59
N ASP A 123 2.10 13.18 -4.97
CA ASP A 123 2.67 14.50 -5.21
C ASP A 123 3.27 15.07 -3.91
N PHE A 124 2.54 14.97 -2.78
CA PHE A 124 3.00 15.39 -1.47
C PHE A 124 4.30 14.70 -1.03
N LEU A 125 4.45 13.41 -1.32
CA LEU A 125 5.64 12.64 -0.96
C LEU A 125 6.79 12.76 -1.97
N SER A 126 6.58 13.41 -3.12
CA SER A 126 7.60 13.51 -4.17
C SER A 126 8.88 14.24 -3.73
N ASP A 127 8.75 15.11 -2.71
CA ASP A 127 9.88 15.80 -2.08
C ASP A 127 10.73 14.89 -1.19
N LEU A 128 10.19 13.74 -0.75
CA LEU A 128 11.00 12.68 -0.17
C LEU A 128 11.82 12.12 -1.33
N SER A 129 13.12 12.41 -1.40
CA SER A 129 14.00 12.01 -2.49
C SER A 129 14.25 10.48 -2.52
N CYS A 130 13.20 9.67 -2.47
CA CYS A 130 13.11 8.24 -2.22
C CYS A 130 12.22 7.58 -3.30
N GLN A 131 12.22 6.25 -3.35
CA GLN A 131 11.35 5.54 -4.29
C GLN A 131 9.92 5.47 -3.75
N ILE A 132 8.93 5.89 -4.53
CA ILE A 132 7.51 5.73 -4.21
C ILE A 132 6.94 4.61 -5.07
N ILE A 133 6.32 3.61 -4.45
CA ILE A 133 5.71 2.47 -5.12
C ILE A 133 4.26 2.28 -4.72
N GLU A 134 3.47 1.77 -5.66
CA GLU A 134 2.13 1.30 -5.37
C GLU A 134 2.21 -0.13 -4.84
N VAL A 135 1.50 -0.41 -3.75
CA VAL A 135 1.41 -1.73 -3.15
C VAL A 135 -0.04 -2.18 -3.05
N PHE A 136 -0.26 -3.48 -2.87
CA PHE A 136 -1.59 -4.02 -2.63
C PHE A 136 -1.59 -4.95 -1.41
N PRO A 137 -1.78 -4.41 -0.18
CA PRO A 137 -1.73 -5.16 1.08
C PRO A 137 -2.59 -6.42 1.09
N TYR A 138 -3.74 -6.41 0.41
CA TYR A 138 -4.57 -7.59 0.27
C TYR A 138 -3.84 -8.76 -0.40
N ALA A 139 -3.14 -8.50 -1.51
CA ALA A 139 -2.34 -9.51 -2.20
C ALA A 139 -1.10 -9.88 -1.36
N THR A 140 -0.41 -8.91 -0.76
CA THR A 140 0.71 -9.16 0.16
C THR A 140 0.32 -10.15 1.26
N ARG A 141 -0.81 -9.89 1.95
CA ARG A 141 -1.31 -10.78 2.98
C ARG A 141 -1.64 -12.17 2.44
N LYS A 142 -2.28 -12.25 1.27
CA LYS A 142 -2.67 -13.54 0.68
C LYS A 142 -1.48 -14.37 0.22
N ILE A 143 -0.40 -13.73 -0.20
CA ILE A 143 0.82 -14.41 -0.62
C ILE A 143 1.64 -14.86 0.59
N LEU A 144 1.80 -13.98 1.59
CA LEU A 144 2.60 -14.30 2.77
C LEU A 144 1.86 -15.21 3.76
N PHE A 145 0.53 -15.12 3.83
CA PHE A 145 -0.30 -15.82 4.81
C PHE A 145 -1.53 -16.46 4.14
N PRO A 146 -1.33 -17.48 3.28
CA PRO A 146 -2.42 -18.08 2.50
C PRO A 146 -3.53 -18.67 3.38
N ASP A 147 -3.15 -19.25 4.53
CA ASP A 147 -4.05 -19.89 5.50
C ASP A 147 -4.75 -18.90 6.45
N LEU A 148 -4.44 -17.60 6.34
CA LEU A 148 -5.08 -16.58 7.16
C LEU A 148 -6.44 -16.19 6.57
N HIS A 149 -7.50 -16.70 7.20
CA HIS A 149 -8.89 -16.46 6.82
C HIS A 149 -9.62 -15.55 7.83
N GLY A 150 -10.69 -14.91 7.38
CA GLY A 150 -11.56 -14.07 8.23
C GLY A 150 -11.76 -12.65 7.70
N LYS A 151 -12.51 -11.85 8.46
CA LYS A 151 -12.84 -10.46 8.13
C LYS A 151 -11.82 -9.51 8.79
N LYS A 152 -11.17 -8.64 8.00
CA LYS A 152 -10.06 -7.79 8.48
C LYS A 152 -10.43 -6.84 9.63
N GLN A 153 -11.72 -6.52 9.79
CA GLN A 153 -12.21 -5.65 10.85
C GLN A 153 -12.32 -6.35 12.20
N THR A 154 -12.37 -7.69 12.25
CA THR A 154 -12.58 -8.40 13.52
C THR A 154 -11.34 -8.36 14.39
N ARG A 155 -11.54 -8.31 15.70
CA ARG A 155 -10.45 -8.35 16.69
C ARG A 155 -9.60 -9.61 16.53
N GLU A 156 -10.25 -10.75 16.32
CA GLU A 156 -9.61 -12.05 16.14
C GLU A 156 -8.68 -12.06 14.92
N PHE A 157 -9.16 -11.61 13.77
CA PHE A 157 -8.34 -11.55 12.56
C PHE A 157 -7.10 -10.68 12.75
N ARG A 158 -7.26 -9.51 13.38
CA ARG A 158 -6.15 -8.59 13.65
C ARG A 158 -5.13 -9.20 14.60
N LEU A 159 -5.55 -9.96 15.61
CA LEU A 159 -4.64 -10.71 16.47
C LEU A 159 -3.88 -11.80 15.69
N ASN A 160 -4.59 -12.59 14.89
CA ASN A 160 -3.99 -13.66 14.11
C ASN A 160 -2.98 -13.11 13.09
N LEU A 161 -3.30 -12.01 12.40
CA LEU A 161 -2.36 -11.34 11.49
C LEU A 161 -1.09 -10.88 12.23
N GLN A 162 -1.24 -10.24 13.40
CA GLN A 162 -0.07 -9.82 14.20
C GLN A 162 0.78 -11.02 14.63
N LYS A 163 0.17 -12.14 15.01
CA LYS A 163 0.91 -13.37 15.33
C LYS A 163 1.72 -13.85 14.12
N HIS A 164 1.10 -13.98 12.95
CA HIS A 164 1.80 -14.40 11.74
C HIS A 164 2.93 -13.42 11.34
N LEU A 165 2.73 -12.11 11.53
CA LEU A 165 3.77 -11.11 11.31
C LEU A 165 4.96 -11.30 12.29
N LYS A 166 4.69 -11.56 13.58
CA LYS A 166 5.74 -11.90 14.56
C LYS A 166 6.47 -13.18 14.18
N ASP A 167 5.74 -14.22 13.77
CA ASP A 167 6.31 -15.50 13.35
C ASP A 167 7.21 -15.34 12.09
N ARG A 168 6.99 -14.29 11.29
CA ARG A 168 7.84 -13.90 10.16
C ARG A 168 9.02 -12.98 10.52
N GLY A 169 9.22 -12.66 11.80
CA GLY A 169 10.34 -11.85 12.27
C GLY A 169 10.03 -10.36 12.48
N ILE A 170 8.81 -9.91 12.18
CA ILE A 170 8.40 -8.52 12.42
C ILE A 170 8.35 -8.27 13.93
N ARG A 171 9.10 -7.25 14.40
CA ARG A 171 9.12 -6.88 15.82
C ARG A 171 8.05 -5.83 16.08
N LEU A 172 6.87 -6.30 16.47
CA LEU A 172 5.75 -5.46 16.86
C LEU A 172 5.86 -5.05 18.35
N PRO A 173 5.85 -3.74 18.67
CA PRO A 173 5.67 -3.26 20.03
C PRO A 173 4.40 -3.83 20.67
N GLU A 174 4.45 -4.07 21.98
CA GLU A 174 3.26 -4.46 22.72
C GLU A 174 2.28 -3.27 22.83
N LYS A 175 0.99 -3.57 22.65
CA LYS A 175 -0.12 -2.62 22.81
C LYS A 175 -1.26 -3.34 23.55
N GLU A 176 -1.98 -2.61 24.41
CA GLU A 176 -3.18 -3.15 25.10
C GLU A 176 -4.27 -3.61 24.12
N LYS A 177 -4.40 -2.88 22.99
CA LYS A 177 -5.35 -3.16 21.92
C LYS A 177 -4.60 -3.57 20.65
N PRO A 178 -5.13 -4.51 19.85
CA PRO A 178 -4.59 -4.82 18.54
C PRO A 178 -4.51 -3.59 17.66
N TYR A 179 -3.45 -3.52 16.84
CA TYR A 179 -3.39 -2.59 15.71
C TYR A 179 -4.66 -2.66 14.88
N SER A 180 -5.19 -1.50 14.49
CA SER A 180 -6.34 -1.36 13.59
C SER A 180 -6.07 -1.98 12.22
N HIS A 181 -7.12 -2.18 11.44
CA HIS A 181 -6.97 -2.72 10.09
C HIS A 181 -6.17 -1.76 9.18
N ASP A 182 -6.35 -0.45 9.34
CA ASP A 182 -5.61 0.57 8.59
C ASP A 182 -4.11 0.55 8.97
N GLU A 183 -3.79 0.44 10.27
CA GLU A 183 -2.40 0.27 10.74
C GLU A 183 -1.76 -1.01 10.19
N LEU A 184 -2.52 -2.11 10.10
CA LEU A 184 -2.02 -3.40 9.61
C LEU A 184 -1.85 -3.43 8.09
N ASP A 185 -2.74 -2.80 7.33
CA ASP A 185 -2.59 -2.65 5.88
C ASP A 185 -1.39 -1.72 5.56
N ALA A 186 -1.19 -0.65 6.35
CA ALA A 186 0.03 0.18 6.27
C ALA A 186 1.31 -0.59 6.64
N LEU A 187 1.28 -1.46 7.66
CA LEU A 187 2.42 -2.33 7.98
C LEU A 187 2.75 -3.29 6.83
N LEU A 188 1.73 -3.89 6.19
CA LEU A 188 1.93 -4.74 5.02
C LEU A 188 2.49 -3.96 3.82
N ALA A 189 2.10 -2.70 3.64
CA ALA A 189 2.69 -1.79 2.66
C ALA A 189 4.19 -1.55 2.93
N ALA A 190 4.56 -1.29 4.19
CA ALA A 190 5.96 -1.11 4.60
C ALA A 190 6.80 -2.38 4.40
N VAL A 191 6.23 -3.55 4.73
CA VAL A 191 6.86 -4.86 4.47
C VAL A 191 7.06 -5.08 2.98
N THR A 192 6.08 -4.73 2.14
CA THR A 192 6.21 -4.86 0.68
C THR A 192 7.31 -3.94 0.14
N ALA A 193 7.40 -2.70 0.64
CA ALA A 193 8.49 -1.79 0.30
C ALA A 193 9.86 -2.38 0.64
N ARG A 194 10.02 -3.01 1.81
CA ARG A 194 11.26 -3.73 2.16
C ARG A 194 11.53 -4.91 1.24
N LEU A 195 10.50 -5.66 0.85
CA LEU A 195 10.67 -6.78 -0.09
C LEU A 195 11.11 -6.33 -1.48
N VAL A 196 10.73 -5.13 -1.92
CA VAL A 196 11.25 -4.54 -3.16
C VAL A 196 12.76 -4.32 -3.07
N ASP A 197 13.25 -3.73 -1.97
CA ASP A 197 14.69 -3.51 -1.75
C ASP A 197 15.47 -4.84 -1.72
N LEU A 198 14.89 -5.87 -1.10
CA LEU A 198 15.44 -7.22 -1.07
C LEU A 198 15.30 -8.00 -2.39
N ARG A 199 14.68 -7.43 -3.42
CA ARG A 199 14.36 -8.11 -4.70
C ARG A 199 13.49 -9.36 -4.51
N GLN A 200 12.62 -9.34 -3.50
CA GLN A 200 11.66 -10.39 -3.14
C GLN A 200 10.21 -9.99 -3.46
N ALA A 201 10.02 -9.01 -4.34
CA ALA A 201 8.72 -8.58 -4.84
C ALA A 201 8.73 -8.55 -6.37
N GLU A 202 7.57 -8.87 -6.99
CA GLU A 202 7.34 -8.65 -8.41
C GLU A 202 6.50 -7.38 -8.63
N ARG A 203 6.62 -6.81 -9.83
CA ARG A 203 5.82 -5.69 -10.30
C ARG A 203 4.79 -6.17 -11.32
N ILE A 204 3.53 -5.78 -11.15
CA ILE A 204 2.40 -6.14 -12.01
C ILE A 204 1.94 -4.90 -12.74
N GLY A 205 1.98 -4.90 -14.08
CA GLY A 205 1.58 -3.73 -14.88
C GLY A 205 2.54 -3.46 -16.04
N ASP A 206 2.52 -2.23 -16.53
CA ASP A 206 3.41 -1.70 -17.55
C ASP A 206 3.76 -0.22 -17.28
N GLU A 207 4.65 0.38 -18.07
CA GLU A 207 5.00 1.80 -17.88
C GLU A 207 3.86 2.79 -18.13
N ARG A 208 2.82 2.40 -18.88
CA ARG A 208 1.72 3.31 -19.27
C ARG A 208 0.74 3.48 -18.11
N ASP A 209 0.33 2.38 -17.50
CA ASP A 209 -0.63 2.36 -16.40
C ASP A 209 0.04 2.27 -15.02
N GLY A 210 1.35 2.08 -14.99
CA GLY A 210 2.13 1.91 -13.78
C GLY A 210 2.10 0.48 -13.26
N TYR A 211 2.80 0.29 -12.14
CA TYR A 211 3.05 -1.02 -11.57
C TYR A 211 2.54 -1.12 -10.14
N ILE A 212 1.89 -2.24 -9.81
CA ILE A 212 1.58 -2.63 -8.44
C ILE A 212 2.61 -3.66 -7.99
N TYR A 213 3.25 -3.40 -6.84
CA TYR A 213 4.22 -4.32 -6.25
C TYR A 213 3.54 -5.27 -5.27
N ILE A 214 3.86 -6.56 -5.40
CA ILE A 214 3.41 -7.63 -4.51
C ILE A 214 4.59 -8.57 -4.22
N PRO A 215 4.61 -9.28 -3.07
CA PRO A 215 5.65 -10.27 -2.79
C PRO A 215 5.74 -11.33 -3.88
N LEU A 216 6.93 -11.86 -4.11
CA LEU A 216 7.07 -13.10 -4.87
C LEU A 216 6.35 -14.22 -4.14
N LYS A 217 5.71 -15.14 -4.89
CA LYS A 217 5.22 -16.38 -4.29
C LYS A 217 6.40 -17.13 -3.72
N ILE A 218 6.31 -17.45 -2.43
CA ILE A 218 7.26 -18.33 -1.76
C ILE A 218 6.99 -19.73 -2.31
N SER A 219 7.98 -20.35 -2.97
CA SER A 219 7.90 -21.79 -3.27
C SER A 219 7.86 -22.55 -1.95
N GLU A 220 6.98 -23.54 -1.82
CA GLU A 220 6.78 -24.30 -0.57
C GLU A 220 8.08 -24.88 0.03
N ASP A 221 9.12 -25.04 -0.80
CA ASP A 221 10.43 -25.58 -0.41
C ASP A 221 11.38 -24.59 0.29
N ILE A 222 11.03 -23.31 0.42
CA ILE A 222 11.92 -22.30 1.02
C ILE A 222 11.11 -21.39 1.96
N ILE A 223 10.96 -21.81 3.22
CA ILE A 223 10.59 -20.88 4.29
C ILE A 223 11.82 -20.05 4.62
N THR A 224 12.15 -19.06 3.79
CA THR A 224 13.11 -18.03 4.19
C THR A 224 12.41 -17.10 5.17
N PRO A 225 13.03 -16.79 6.32
CA PRO A 225 12.66 -15.60 7.08
C PRO A 225 12.66 -14.38 6.13
N LEU A 226 11.73 -13.44 6.33
CA LEU A 226 11.80 -12.13 5.68
C LEU A 226 13.14 -11.45 6.02
#